data_AF-A0A7S1U0H8-F1
#
_entry.id   AF-A0A7S1U0H8-F1
#
_cell.length_a   1.000
_cell.length_b   1.000
_cell.length_c   1.000
_cell.angle_alpha   90.00
_cell.angle_beta   90.00
_cell.angle_gamma   90.00
#
_symmetry.space_group_name_H-M   'P 1'
#
loop_
_entity.id
_entity.type
_entity.pdbx_description
1 polymer ?
#
loop_
_entity_poly.entity_id
_entity_poly.type
_entity_poly.pdbx_seq_one_letter_code
_entity_poly.pdbx_strand_id
1 'polypeptide(L)'
;SSSDESDGERLGQGVVNAIVIIAFLAAVTFAVVLLYKYNCLQCLWGYMMLSVFLLLGQMGGVYFDTAIEAYELILDIPTFYFTIWNFSVAGVICIFYQKGTPTYTGQLYLVALSVIFAWNLAQFEDWTAWCLLIALAFYDLCAVLTPCGPLKALVNLMEAAHPENPHPKPRPEPWNPSPRPRPNPKTP
;
A
#
# COMPACT_ATOMS: atom_id res chain seq x y z
N SER A 1 21.17 11.28 -47.58
CA SER A 1 21.71 10.14 -46.81
C SER A 1 22.18 10.52 -45.40
N SER A 2 21.82 11.70 -44.88
CA SER A 2 22.23 12.19 -43.54
C SER A 2 21.08 12.19 -42.52
N SER A 3 19.91 11.68 -42.90
CA SER A 3 18.71 11.63 -42.05
C SER A 3 18.62 10.32 -41.25
N ASP A 4 19.03 9.19 -41.85
CA ASP A 4 18.87 7.87 -41.24
C ASP A 4 19.88 7.59 -40.10
N GLU A 5 21.09 8.16 -40.16
CA GLU A 5 22.07 8.04 -39.07
C GLU A 5 21.59 8.72 -37.77
N SER A 6 20.90 9.85 -37.89
CA SER A 6 20.45 10.64 -36.73
C SER A 6 19.15 10.14 -36.09
N ASP A 7 18.25 9.53 -36.87
CA ASP A 7 17.03 8.91 -36.34
C ASP A 7 17.33 7.54 -35.68
N GLY A 8 18.27 6.77 -36.23
CA GLY A 8 18.73 5.51 -35.64
C GLY A 8 19.44 5.68 -34.28
N GLU A 9 20.31 6.69 -34.15
CA GLU A 9 20.98 7.01 -32.88
C GLU A 9 19.98 7.50 -31.81
N ARG A 10 18.98 8.31 -32.20
CA ARG A 10 17.92 8.80 -31.30
C ARG A 10 17.00 7.68 -30.82
N LEU A 11 16.63 6.76 -31.71
CA LEU A 11 15.85 5.57 -31.35
C LEU A 11 16.66 4.63 -30.45
N GLY A 12 17.94 4.42 -30.76
CA GLY A 12 18.85 3.65 -29.92
C GLY A 12 18.98 4.21 -28.51
N GLN A 13 19.15 5.53 -28.39
CA GLN A 13 19.26 6.22 -27.11
C GLN A 13 17.94 6.17 -26.30
N GLY A 14 16.79 6.31 -26.96
CA GLY A 14 15.47 6.15 -26.34
C GLY A 14 15.22 4.74 -25.81
N VAL A 15 15.55 3.71 -26.60
CA VAL A 15 15.42 2.30 -26.20
C VAL A 15 16.34 1.98 -25.03
N VAL A 16 17.59 2.45 -25.05
CA VAL A 16 18.53 2.25 -23.93
C VAL A 16 18.00 2.89 -22.65
N ASN A 17 17.48 4.12 -22.71
CA ASN A 17 16.90 4.78 -21.53
C ASN A 17 15.68 4.01 -20.98
N ALA A 18 14.80 3.53 -21.86
CA ALA A 18 13.65 2.72 -21.46
C ALA A 18 14.07 1.40 -20.79
N ILE A 19 15.07 0.71 -21.35
CA ILE A 19 15.62 -0.53 -20.76
C ILE A 19 16.23 -0.23 -19.39
N VAL A 20 16.94 0.88 -19.21
CA VAL A 20 17.51 1.27 -17.91
C VAL A 20 16.43 1.48 -16.87
N ILE A 21 15.33 2.16 -17.21
CA ILE A 21 14.19 2.38 -16.30
C ILE A 21 13.53 1.04 -15.94
N ILE A 22 13.28 0.17 -16.92
CA ILE A 22 12.67 -1.15 -16.69
C ILE A 22 13.61 -2.04 -15.86
N ALA A 23 14.91 -2.03 -16.13
CA ALA A 23 15.92 -2.79 -15.38
C ALA A 23 16.02 -2.29 -13.93
N PHE A 24 15.92 -0.98 -13.70
CA PHE A 24 15.88 -0.41 -12.37
C PHE A 24 14.62 -0.84 -11.60
N LEU A 25 13.44 -0.78 -12.22
CA LEU A 25 12.19 -1.28 -11.62
C LEU A 25 12.26 -2.79 -11.32
N ALA A 26 12.84 -3.58 -12.24
CA ALA A 26 13.09 -5.00 -12.04
C ALA A 26 14.08 -5.26 -10.90
N ALA A 27 15.12 -4.44 -10.76
CA ALA A 27 16.09 -4.54 -9.68
C ALA A 27 15.45 -4.24 -8.31
N VAL A 28 14.60 -3.21 -8.21
CA VAL A 28 13.88 -2.87 -6.97
C VAL A 28 12.92 -4.00 -6.57
N THR A 29 12.13 -4.51 -7.51
CA THR A 29 11.21 -5.63 -7.25
C THR A 29 11.98 -6.89 -6.84
N PHE A 30 13.09 -7.20 -7.51
CA PHE A 30 13.96 -8.30 -7.13
C PHE A 30 14.59 -8.10 -5.75
N ALA A 31 15.00 -6.89 -5.39
CA ALA A 31 15.56 -6.58 -4.07
C ALA A 31 14.53 -6.84 -2.95
N VAL A 32 13.26 -6.47 -3.14
CA VAL A 32 12.18 -6.75 -2.17
C VAL A 32 11.96 -8.26 -2.03
N VAL A 33 11.89 -9.00 -3.15
CA VAL A 33 11.74 -10.46 -3.14
C VAL A 33 12.93 -11.15 -2.50
N LEU A 34 14.14 -10.64 -2.74
CA LEU A 34 15.37 -11.15 -2.16
C LEU A 34 15.38 -10.91 -0.64
N LEU A 35 15.05 -9.70 -0.18
CA LEU A 35 14.88 -9.41 1.26
C LEU A 35 13.86 -10.34 1.93
N TYR A 36 12.75 -10.64 1.25
CA TYR A 36 11.76 -11.60 1.74
C TYR A 36 12.35 -13.01 1.85
N LYS A 37 13.09 -13.48 0.84
CA LYS A 37 13.73 -14.80 0.84
C LYS A 37 14.80 -14.96 1.92
N TYR A 38 15.50 -13.88 2.27
CA TYR A 38 16.45 -13.86 3.39
C TYR A 38 15.78 -13.84 4.78
N ASN A 39 14.45 -13.99 4.86
CA ASN A 39 13.67 -14.01 6.10
C ASN A 39 13.84 -12.74 6.96
N CYS A 40 14.29 -11.64 6.38
CA CYS A 40 14.52 -10.39 7.09
C CYS A 40 13.22 -9.59 7.25
N LEU A 41 12.22 -10.19 7.91
CA LEU A 41 10.89 -9.62 8.12
C LEU A 41 10.93 -8.28 8.89
N GLN A 42 11.90 -8.10 9.78
CA GLN A 42 12.09 -6.83 10.49
C GLN A 42 12.60 -5.70 9.58
N CYS A 43 13.52 -6.01 8.66
CA CYS A 43 13.99 -5.03 7.68
C CYS A 43 12.88 -4.70 6.68
N LEU A 44 12.09 -5.69 6.26
CA LEU A 44 10.91 -5.47 5.41
C LEU A 44 9.90 -4.56 6.12
N TRP A 45 9.60 -4.81 7.40
CA TRP A 45 8.69 -3.96 8.16
C TRP A 45 9.21 -2.52 8.28
N GLY A 46 10.51 -2.34 8.55
CA GLY A 46 11.17 -1.04 8.55
C GLY A 46 11.16 -0.35 7.19
N TYR A 47 11.39 -1.10 6.10
CA TYR A 47 11.31 -0.60 4.73
C TYR A 47 9.90 -0.10 4.39
N MET A 48 8.85 -0.83 4.78
CA MET A 48 7.47 -0.42 4.54
C MET A 48 7.15 0.87 5.32
N MET A 49 7.58 0.97 6.59
CA MET A 49 7.42 2.19 7.41
C MET A 49 8.14 3.39 6.80
N LEU A 50 9.41 3.20 6.40
CA LEU A 50 10.23 4.25 5.78
C LEU A 50 9.65 4.69 4.43
N SER A 51 9.16 3.76 3.63
CA SER A 51 8.58 4.06 2.31
C SER A 51 7.34 4.93 2.44
N VAL A 52 6.44 4.59 3.37
CA VAL A 52 5.26 5.40 3.67
C VAL A 52 5.66 6.76 4.27
N PHE A 53 6.66 6.80 5.14
CA PHE A 53 7.18 8.05 5.72
C PHE A 53 7.69 9.00 4.63
N LEU A 54 8.54 8.51 3.72
CA LEU A 54 9.08 9.30 2.61
C LEU A 54 7.98 9.72 1.64
N LEU A 55 7.00 8.85 1.37
CA LEU A 55 5.90 9.19 0.48
C LEU A 55 4.99 10.28 1.08
N LEU A 56 4.60 10.16 2.35
CA LEU A 56 3.80 11.21 3.02
C LEU A 56 4.60 12.48 3.29
N GLY A 57 5.89 12.36 3.62
CA GLY A 57 6.73 13.50 3.98
C GLY A 57 7.31 14.24 2.80
N GLN A 58 8.06 13.54 1.96
CA GLN A 58 8.72 14.17 0.81
C GLN A 58 7.70 14.49 -0.29
N MET A 59 6.95 13.49 -0.78
CA MET A 59 5.97 13.75 -1.85
C MET A 59 4.80 14.60 -1.32
N GLY A 60 4.26 14.26 -0.15
CA GLY A 60 3.23 15.09 0.49
C GLY A 60 3.70 16.52 0.79
N GLY A 61 4.98 16.72 1.13
CA GLY A 61 5.59 18.03 1.31
C GLY A 61 5.62 18.87 0.04
N VAL A 62 6.05 18.29 -1.10
CA VAL A 62 6.02 18.98 -2.40
C VAL A 62 4.59 19.41 -2.76
N TYR A 63 3.60 18.54 -2.53
CA TYR A 63 2.20 18.90 -2.79
C TYR A 63 1.67 19.98 -1.86
N PHE A 64 2.08 19.95 -0.58
CA PHE A 64 1.72 20.99 0.37
C PHE A 64 2.33 22.34 -0.01
N ASP A 65 3.57 22.34 -0.51
CA ASP A 65 4.25 23.53 -1.03
C ASP A 65 3.51 24.12 -2.25
N THR A 66 3.15 23.29 -3.23
CA THR A 66 2.32 23.71 -4.38
C THR A 66 0.96 24.26 -3.93
N ALA A 67 0.36 23.69 -2.88
CA ALA A 67 -0.89 24.20 -2.32
C ALA A 67 -0.69 25.57 -1.65
N ILE A 68 0.40 25.78 -0.90
CA ILE A 68 0.72 27.06 -0.28
C ILE A 68 0.86 28.16 -1.34
N GLU A 69 1.57 27.87 -2.44
CA GLU A 69 1.70 28.79 -3.57
C GLU A 69 0.35 29.10 -4.20
N ALA A 70 -0.50 28.08 -4.42
CA ALA A 70 -1.83 28.26 -5.01
C ALA A 70 -2.81 29.08 -4.14
N TYR A 71 -2.67 29.01 -2.82
CA TYR A 71 -3.50 29.75 -1.86
C TYR A 71 -2.84 31.05 -1.36
N GLU A 72 -1.66 31.42 -1.89
CA GLU A 72 -0.87 32.59 -1.47
C GLU A 72 -0.65 32.67 0.05
N LEU A 73 -0.46 31.52 0.70
CA LEU A 73 -0.25 31.46 2.15
C LEU A 73 1.19 31.85 2.50
N ILE A 74 1.36 32.84 3.39
CA ILE A 74 2.66 33.20 3.93
C ILE A 74 2.97 32.23 5.08
N LEU A 75 3.83 31.25 4.81
CA LEU A 75 4.19 30.21 5.76
C LEU A 75 5.70 30.20 5.99
N ASP A 76 6.13 30.31 7.25
CA ASP A 76 7.54 30.27 7.62
C ASP A 76 8.14 28.86 7.42
N ILE A 77 9.37 28.81 6.91
CA ILE A 77 10.16 27.58 6.72
C ILE A 77 10.13 26.62 7.93
N PRO A 78 10.38 27.06 9.18
CA PRO A 78 10.33 26.14 10.33
C PRO A 78 8.94 25.56 10.57
N THR A 79 7.88 26.35 10.37
CA THR A 79 6.49 25.91 10.52
C THR A 79 6.11 24.90 9.43
N PHE A 80 6.62 25.08 8.20
CA PHE A 80 6.47 24.13 7.11
C PHE A 80 7.06 22.76 7.46
N TYR A 81 8.34 22.71 7.82
CA TYR A 81 9.01 21.45 8.18
C TYR A 81 8.37 20.78 9.38
N PHE A 82 7.98 21.56 10.40
CA PHE A 82 7.30 21.03 11.57
C PHE A 82 5.96 20.39 11.19
N THR A 83 5.17 21.04 10.34
CA THR A 83 3.87 20.52 9.87
C THR A 83 4.04 19.20 9.12
N ILE A 84 4.94 19.16 8.14
CA ILE A 84 5.19 17.95 7.33
C ILE A 84 5.74 16.81 8.19
N TRP A 85 6.66 17.10 9.12
CA TRP A 85 7.19 16.09 10.03
C TRP A 85 6.09 15.46 10.89
N ASN A 86 5.24 16.28 11.52
CA ASN A 86 4.13 15.79 12.33
C ASN A 86 3.13 14.99 11.49
N PHE A 87 2.77 15.48 10.31
CA PHE A 87 1.87 14.78 9.39
C PHE A 87 2.41 13.41 8.98
N SER A 88 3.70 13.32 8.65
CA SER A 88 4.34 12.07 8.21
C SER A 88 4.46 11.05 9.33
N VAL A 89 4.92 11.46 10.51
CA VAL A 89 5.04 10.58 11.67
C VAL A 89 3.67 10.10 12.13
N ALA A 90 2.69 11.01 12.24
CA ALA A 90 1.32 10.65 12.60
C ALA A 90 0.70 9.69 11.58
N GLY A 91 0.93 9.91 10.28
CA GLY A 91 0.44 9.02 9.22
C GLY A 91 1.02 7.61 9.31
N VAL A 92 2.32 7.47 9.51
CA VAL A 92 2.97 6.18 9.70
C VAL A 92 2.43 5.47 10.94
N ILE A 93 2.30 6.18 12.07
CA ILE A 93 1.73 5.62 13.29
C ILE A 93 0.28 5.18 13.05
N CYS A 94 -0.55 5.98 12.38
CA CYS A 94 -1.94 5.63 12.10
C CYS A 94 -2.09 4.43 11.18
N ILE A 95 -1.21 4.29 10.18
CA ILE A 95 -1.26 3.19 9.19
C ILE A 95 -0.80 1.87 9.82
N PHE A 96 0.29 1.88 10.58
CA PHE A 96 0.88 0.66 11.13
C PHE A 96 0.35 0.28 12.52
N TYR A 97 -0.08 1.26 13.32
CA TYR A 97 -0.61 1.05 14.66
C TYR A 97 -2.15 1.06 14.66
N GLN A 98 -2.76 0.07 13.98
CA GLN A 98 -4.22 -0.05 13.85
C GLN A 98 -4.95 -0.38 15.17
N LYS A 99 -4.25 -0.91 16.18
CA LYS A 99 -4.86 -1.41 17.42
C LYS A 99 -5.21 -0.31 18.44
N GLY A 100 -4.63 0.88 18.31
CA GLY A 100 -4.80 1.98 19.28
C GLY A 100 -5.40 3.27 18.72
N THR A 101 -5.53 3.39 17.40
CA THR A 101 -5.99 4.63 16.75
C THR A 101 -7.47 4.50 16.37
N PRO A 102 -8.30 5.54 16.55
CA PRO A 102 -9.68 5.53 16.07
C PRO A 102 -9.72 5.25 14.56
N THR A 103 -10.61 4.33 14.15
CA THR A 103 -10.70 3.82 12.78
C THR A 103 -10.78 4.92 11.72
N TYR A 104 -11.48 6.02 12.04
CA TYR A 104 -11.63 7.16 11.15
C TYR A 104 -10.30 7.84 10.79
N THR A 105 -9.41 8.04 11.77
CA THR A 105 -8.13 8.73 11.53
C THR A 105 -7.20 7.86 10.68
N GLY A 106 -7.16 6.54 10.94
CA GLY A 106 -6.41 5.60 10.10
C GLY A 106 -6.91 5.58 8.65
N GLN A 107 -8.23 5.56 8.45
CA GLN A 107 -8.85 5.63 7.13
C GLN A 107 -8.53 6.94 6.41
N LEU A 108 -8.58 8.08 7.10
CA LEU A 108 -8.24 9.38 6.52
C LEU A 108 -6.79 9.41 6.00
N TYR A 109 -5.84 8.88 6.78
CA TYR A 109 -4.44 8.79 6.32
C TYR A 109 -4.24 7.81 5.17
N LEU A 110 -4.98 6.70 5.12
CA LEU A 110 -4.95 5.77 3.98
C LEU A 110 -5.52 6.42 2.71
N VAL A 111 -6.56 7.25 2.83
CA VAL A 111 -7.10 8.03 1.71
C VAL A 111 -6.11 9.11 1.26
N ALA A 112 -5.48 9.83 2.19
CA ALA A 112 -4.45 10.80 1.83
C ALA A 112 -3.27 10.14 1.10
N LEU A 113 -2.81 8.98 1.60
CA LEU A 113 -1.75 8.19 0.97
C LEU A 113 -2.13 7.77 -0.45
N SER A 114 -3.37 7.31 -0.67
CA SER A 114 -3.83 6.89 -1.99
C SER A 114 -3.91 8.05 -2.98
N VAL A 115 -4.36 9.24 -2.53
CA VAL A 115 -4.39 10.45 -3.37
C VAL A 115 -2.98 10.89 -3.76
N ILE A 116 -2.05 10.95 -2.80
CA ILE A 116 -0.64 11.32 -3.04
C ILE A 116 0.02 10.34 -4.01
N PHE A 117 -0.24 9.03 -3.85
CA PHE A 117 0.29 8.01 -4.74
C PHE A 117 -0.33 8.07 -6.14
N ALA A 118 -1.65 8.25 -6.23
CA ALA A 118 -2.34 8.41 -7.52
C ALA A 118 -1.85 9.64 -8.28
N TRP A 119 -1.59 10.75 -7.57
CA TRP A 119 -1.01 11.93 -8.20
C TRP A 119 0.39 11.66 -8.74
N ASN A 120 1.24 10.94 -8.01
CA ASN A 120 2.55 10.51 -8.52
C ASN A 120 2.41 9.66 -9.79
N LEU A 121 1.44 8.74 -9.83
CA LEU A 121 1.16 7.96 -11.03
C LEU A 121 0.66 8.81 -12.20
N ALA A 122 -0.05 9.92 -11.94
CA ALA A 122 -0.57 10.83 -12.95
C ALA A 122 0.51 11.73 -13.59
N GLN A 123 1.71 11.83 -13.00
CA GLN A 123 2.82 12.60 -13.58
C GLN A 123 3.61 11.84 -14.66
N PHE A 124 3.33 10.54 -14.86
CA PHE A 124 3.98 9.75 -15.90
C PHE A 124 3.42 10.07 -17.29
N GLU A 125 4.27 9.98 -18.32
CA GLU A 125 3.88 10.15 -19.73
C GLU A 125 2.84 9.11 -20.14
N ASP A 126 1.91 9.46 -21.04
CA ASP A 126 0.75 8.63 -21.43
C ASP A 126 1.09 7.15 -21.65
N TRP A 127 2.11 6.85 -22.46
CA TRP A 127 2.53 5.47 -22.72
C TRP A 127 3.05 4.75 -21.47
N THR A 128 3.84 5.45 -20.65
CA THR A 128 4.37 4.88 -19.40
C THR A 128 3.27 4.63 -18.37
N ALA A 129 2.23 5.49 -18.33
CA ALA A 129 1.06 5.29 -17.49
C ALA A 129 0.25 4.05 -17.92
N TRP A 130 -0.02 3.87 -19.23
CA TRP A 130 -0.67 2.67 -19.74
C TRP A 130 0.11 1.39 -19.42
N CYS A 131 1.43 1.42 -19.61
CA CYS A 131 2.31 0.30 -19.26
C CYS A 131 2.28 -0.02 -17.75
N LEU A 132 2.33 1.00 -16.88
CA LEU A 132 2.24 0.82 -15.42
C LEU A 132 0.89 0.24 -15.00
N LEU A 133 -0.22 0.70 -15.59
CA LEU A 133 -1.56 0.18 -15.29
C LEU A 133 -1.68 -1.31 -15.66
N ILE A 134 -1.20 -1.69 -16.85
CA ILE A 134 -1.21 -3.09 -17.30
C ILE A 134 -0.31 -3.94 -16.41
N ALA A 135 0.88 -3.46 -16.06
CA ALA A 135 1.82 -4.16 -15.19
C ALA A 135 1.27 -4.35 -13.77
N LEU A 136 0.62 -3.34 -13.19
CA LEU A 136 -0.02 -3.42 -11.88
C LEU A 136 -1.18 -4.42 -11.88
N ALA A 137 -2.02 -4.40 -12.93
CA ALA A 137 -3.11 -5.36 -13.09
C ALA A 137 -2.59 -6.81 -13.20
N PHE A 138 -1.50 -7.02 -13.95
CA PHE A 138 -0.88 -8.34 -14.06
C PHE A 138 -0.22 -8.77 -12.74
N TYR A 139 0.43 -7.84 -12.03
CA TYR A 139 1.03 -8.11 -10.72
C TYR A 139 -0.03 -8.50 -9.68
N ASP A 140 -1.14 -7.78 -9.62
CA ASP A 140 -2.26 -8.09 -8.71
C ASP A 140 -2.85 -9.48 -9.02
N LEU A 141 -3.02 -9.80 -10.31
CA LEU A 141 -3.42 -11.13 -10.76
C LEU A 141 -2.42 -12.22 -10.31
N CYS A 142 -1.12 -11.98 -10.49
CA CYS A 142 -0.07 -12.90 -10.03
C CYS A 142 -0.05 -13.05 -8.51
N ALA A 143 -0.26 -11.98 -7.75
CA ALA A 143 -0.29 -11.99 -6.29
C ALA A 143 -1.48 -12.82 -5.76
N VAL A 144 -2.66 -12.71 -6.40
CA VAL A 144 -3.84 -13.52 -6.07
C VAL A 144 -3.64 -14.99 -6.44
N LEU A 145 -3.01 -15.27 -7.58
CA LEU A 145 -2.81 -16.64 -8.07
C LEU A 145 -1.68 -17.38 -7.36
N THR A 146 -0.71 -16.68 -6.77
CA THR A 146 0.41 -17.32 -6.09
C THR A 146 0.01 -17.69 -4.65
N PRO A 147 -0.08 -18.99 -4.27
CA PRO A 147 -0.32 -19.41 -2.90
C PRO A 147 0.95 -19.26 -2.04
N CYS A 148 1.62 -18.10 -2.11
CA CYS A 148 2.83 -17.84 -1.35
C CYS A 148 2.49 -17.65 0.14
N GLY A 149 3.43 -18.09 0.98
CA GLY A 149 3.23 -18.42 2.39
C GLY A 149 3.04 -17.33 3.46
N PRO A 150 3.08 -15.99 3.22
CA PRO A 150 2.84 -15.05 4.30
C PRO A 150 1.34 -14.90 4.64
N LEU A 151 0.43 -15.10 3.68
CA LEU A 151 -1.01 -15.05 3.93
C LEU A 151 -1.46 -16.20 4.85
N LYS A 152 -0.92 -17.42 4.64
CA LYS A 152 -1.19 -18.56 5.52
C LYS A 152 -0.61 -18.36 6.92
N ALA A 153 0.56 -17.74 7.04
CA ALA A 153 1.13 -17.42 8.34
C ALA A 153 0.27 -16.39 9.08
N LEU A 154 -0.23 -15.37 8.38
CA LEU A 154 -1.11 -14.35 8.97
C LEU A 154 -2.48 -14.95 9.35
N VAL A 155 -3.06 -15.80 8.50
CA VAL A 155 -4.29 -16.56 8.79
C VAL A 155 -4.09 -17.45 10.03
N ASN A 156 -3.00 -18.21 10.10
CA ASN A 156 -2.72 -19.04 11.27
C ASN A 156 -2.51 -18.21 12.54
N LEU A 157 -1.95 -17.00 12.44
CA LEU A 157 -1.78 -16.09 13.57
C LEU A 157 -3.11 -15.45 14.03
N MET A 158 -4.00 -15.07 13.11
CA MET A 158 -5.35 -14.60 13.49
C MET A 158 -6.19 -15.74 14.07
N GLU A 159 -6.07 -16.96 13.54
CA GLU A 159 -6.77 -18.14 14.06
C GLU A 159 -6.24 -18.54 15.45
N ALA A 160 -4.93 -18.39 15.70
CA ALA A 160 -4.33 -18.59 17.03
C ALA A 160 -4.65 -17.46 18.02
N ALA A 161 -4.86 -16.22 17.55
CA ALA A 161 -5.22 -15.07 18.38
C ALA A 161 -6.71 -15.01 18.75
N HIS A 162 -7.57 -15.77 18.05
CA HIS A 162 -8.99 -15.97 18.38
C HIS A 162 -9.22 -17.38 18.96
N PRO A 163 -9.00 -17.64 20.27
CA PRO A 163 -9.34 -18.91 20.91
C PRO A 163 -10.86 -19.10 21.13
N GLU A 164 -11.70 -18.60 20.22
CA GLU A 164 -13.16 -18.79 20.26
C GLU A 164 -13.68 -19.34 18.92
N ASN A 165 -13.45 -20.64 18.71
CA ASN A 165 -14.40 -21.53 18.03
C ASN A 165 -14.07 -23.00 18.35
N PRO A 166 -14.54 -23.56 19.49
CA PRO A 166 -14.56 -25.00 19.70
C PRO A 166 -15.61 -25.72 18.86
N HIS A 167 -16.37 -25.01 18.01
CA HIS A 167 -17.44 -25.62 17.23
C HIS A 167 -17.27 -25.37 15.72
N PRO A 168 -17.07 -26.44 14.94
CA PRO A 168 -17.36 -26.40 13.51
C PRO A 168 -18.80 -25.92 13.37
N LYS A 169 -19.03 -24.86 12.57
CA LYS A 169 -20.39 -24.44 12.24
C LYS A 169 -21.12 -25.67 11.70
N PRO A 170 -22.19 -26.15 12.37
CA PRO A 170 -22.92 -27.31 11.87
C PRO A 170 -23.37 -27.01 10.46
N ARG A 171 -23.17 -27.98 9.55
CA ARG A 171 -23.72 -27.92 8.20
C ARG A 171 -25.20 -27.49 8.35
N PRO A 172 -25.70 -26.48 7.63
CA PRO A 172 -27.08 -26.04 7.80
C PRO A 172 -28.00 -27.25 7.66
N GLU A 173 -28.66 -27.63 8.76
CA GLU A 173 -29.59 -28.74 8.75
C GLU A 173 -30.76 -28.39 7.82
N PRO A 174 -31.26 -29.34 7.00
CA PRO A 174 -32.39 -29.07 6.14
C PRO A 174 -33.64 -28.91 7.01
N TRP A 175 -33.97 -27.65 7.31
CA TRP A 175 -35.17 -27.18 8.00
C TRP A 175 -35.51 -27.89 9.33
N ASN A 176 -35.21 -27.22 10.46
CA ASN A 176 -35.78 -27.56 11.76
C ASN A 176 -36.50 -26.33 12.34
N PRO A 177 -37.85 -26.32 12.41
CA PRO A 177 -38.58 -25.20 12.98
C PRO A 177 -38.29 -25.12 14.48
N SER A 178 -37.87 -23.92 14.90
CA SER A 178 -37.35 -23.58 16.22
C SER A 178 -38.05 -24.27 17.42
N PRO A 179 -37.30 -24.79 18.41
CA PRO A 179 -37.91 -25.30 19.65
C PRO A 179 -38.56 -24.16 20.43
N ARG A 180 -39.84 -24.32 20.80
CA ARG A 180 -40.55 -23.37 21.67
C ARG A 180 -39.78 -23.14 22.98
N PRO A 181 -39.76 -21.91 23.54
CA PRO A 181 -39.13 -21.64 24.83
C PRO A 181 -39.71 -22.55 25.91
N ARG A 182 -38.86 -23.25 26.66
CA ARG A 182 -39.29 -24.04 27.83
C ARG A 182 -39.73 -23.10 28.96
N PRO A 183 -40.86 -23.35 29.65
CA PRO A 183 -41.25 -22.56 30.81
C PRO A 183 -40.23 -22.74 31.95
N ASN A 184 -39.85 -21.64 32.61
CA ASN A 184 -38.90 -21.63 33.72
C ASN A 184 -39.57 -22.14 35.03
N PRO A 185 -39.08 -23.20 35.69
CA PRO A 185 -39.71 -23.76 36.89
C PRO A 185 -39.39 -23.02 38.20
N LYS A 186 -38.99 -21.75 38.17
CA LYS A 186 -38.65 -20.98 39.38
C LYS A 186 -39.53 -19.74 39.53
N THR A 187 -40.76 -19.96 39.97
CA THR A 187 -41.58 -18.96 40.67
C THR A 187 -42.21 -19.67 41.87
N PRO A 188 -41.70 -19.47 43.10
CA PRO A 188 -42.57 -19.46 44.27
C PRO A 188 -43.46 -18.21 44.25
#